data_AF-A0A6V8LDD4-F1
#
_entry.id   AF-A0A6V8LDD4-F1
#
_cell.length_a   1.000
_cell.length_b   1.000
_cell.length_c   1.000
_cell.angle_alpha   90.00
_cell.angle_beta   90.00
_cell.angle_gamma   90.00
#
_symmetry.space_group_name_H-M   'P 1'
#
loop_
_entity.id
_entity.type
_entity.pdbx_description
1 polymer ?
#
loop_
_entity_poly.entity_id
_entity_poly.type
_entity_poly.pdbx_seq_one_letter_code
_entity_poly.pdbx_strand_id
1 'polypeptide(L)'
;MHVQPVPLPTGEPAAVLDGVARWITSAPLRDLVAAFDGRWPGGDSPTLLAWLDAFSAAHWDFRSGNERPDAREPDLDPDVAAVVEESAAALGMVAAKPPPRRDYRHVVVLGGLAQACLRRTAYAAHLLHRGTVATEIGLLGSLRPLSPAERALPAVNGCTNEADVLDLGVRRSFGVEGPVDTDTAPDGSWFVRTYRPADGPRVLVLAAPSSEPGVRRADTTDTQRFWAGRAGLTKGDRVLVVTAPIYVPFQHCDAVRTLGLPYGCAVDTVGVDPRLADDDALPSRCSPPAATSRRSAPPSAPCACSPQPWAANPRPTPAPAAAVPARSRADQGLARRSRANGRDSISKPRPYALDRRTKP
;
A
#
# COMPACT_ATOMS: atom_id res chain seq x y z
N MET A 1 -28.52 5.55 -6.99
CA MET A 1 -28.32 5.48 -8.47
C MET A 1 -27.08 4.64 -8.72
N HIS A 2 -26.99 3.83 -9.78
CA HIS A 2 -25.72 3.16 -10.09
C HIS A 2 -24.72 4.18 -10.66
N VAL A 3 -23.84 4.70 -9.80
CA VAL A 3 -22.75 5.58 -10.22
C VAL A 3 -21.74 4.76 -11.03
N GLN A 4 -21.45 5.20 -12.26
CA GLN A 4 -20.50 4.49 -13.11
C GLN A 4 -19.07 4.60 -12.56
N PRO A 5 -18.28 3.50 -12.60
CA PRO A 5 -16.89 3.54 -12.18
C PRO A 5 -16.07 4.55 -12.99
N VAL A 6 -15.25 5.34 -12.31
CA VAL A 6 -14.34 6.30 -12.93
C VAL A 6 -12.97 5.62 -13.16
N PRO A 7 -12.48 5.51 -14.41
CA PRO A 7 -11.17 4.93 -14.68
C PRO A 7 -10.03 5.77 -14.11
N LEU A 8 -8.94 5.10 -13.72
CA LEU A 8 -7.71 5.79 -13.32
C LEU A 8 -6.96 6.36 -14.54
N PRO A 9 -6.23 7.48 -14.38
CA PRO A 9 -5.45 8.08 -15.45
C PRO A 9 -4.21 7.24 -15.80
N THR A 10 -4.22 6.56 -16.94
CA THR A 10 -3.12 5.71 -17.41
C THR A 10 -2.74 5.99 -18.86
N GLY A 11 -1.58 5.49 -19.29
CA GLY A 11 -1.07 5.57 -20.66
C GLY A 11 0.04 6.60 -20.86
N GLU A 12 0.22 7.03 -22.10
CA GLU A 12 1.17 8.08 -22.49
C GLU A 12 0.80 9.44 -21.86
N PRO A 13 1.73 10.40 -21.74
CA PRO A 13 1.50 11.65 -21.00
C PRO A 13 0.22 12.41 -21.35
N ALA A 14 -0.14 12.49 -22.65
CA ALA A 14 -1.38 13.14 -23.08
C ALA A 14 -2.64 12.41 -22.58
N ALA A 15 -2.64 11.07 -22.63
CA ALA A 15 -3.73 10.25 -22.13
C ALA A 15 -3.87 10.32 -20.60
N VAL A 16 -2.74 10.47 -19.89
CA VAL A 16 -2.73 10.72 -18.44
C VAL A 16 -3.38 12.06 -18.13
N LEU A 17 -3.05 13.14 -18.84
CA LEU A 17 -3.67 14.46 -18.65
C LEU A 17 -5.19 14.42 -18.89
N ASP A 18 -5.63 13.80 -19.98
CA ASP A 18 -7.05 13.60 -20.27
C ASP A 18 -7.75 12.76 -19.20
N GLY A 19 -7.07 11.72 -18.71
CA GLY A 19 -7.54 10.88 -17.62
C GLY A 19 -7.72 11.67 -16.32
N VAL A 20 -6.74 12.51 -15.96
CA VAL A 20 -6.81 13.37 -14.79
C VAL A 20 -7.99 14.33 -14.93
N ALA A 21 -8.12 15.02 -16.06
CA ALA A 21 -9.23 15.94 -16.32
C ALA A 21 -10.60 15.24 -16.18
N ARG A 22 -10.76 14.03 -16.73
CA ARG A 22 -11.98 13.23 -16.57
C ARG A 22 -12.23 12.83 -15.11
N TRP A 23 -11.18 12.41 -14.40
CA TRP A 23 -11.32 11.97 -13.01
C TRP A 23 -11.74 13.13 -12.10
N ILE A 24 -11.06 14.27 -12.20
CA ILE A 24 -11.33 15.45 -11.36
C ILE A 24 -12.63 16.17 -11.71
N THR A 25 -13.24 15.88 -12.87
CA THR A 25 -14.53 16.47 -13.26
C THR A 25 -15.69 15.47 -13.17
N SER A 26 -15.42 14.27 -12.67
CA SER A 26 -16.40 13.17 -12.59
C SER A 26 -17.57 13.50 -11.66
N ALA A 27 -18.74 12.93 -11.97
CA ALA A 27 -19.95 13.09 -11.15
C ALA A 27 -19.73 12.72 -9.66
N PRO A 28 -19.14 11.57 -9.29
CA PRO A 28 -18.97 11.25 -7.87
C PRO A 28 -18.09 12.26 -7.12
N LEU A 29 -17.09 12.87 -7.76
CA LEU A 29 -16.30 13.92 -7.09
C LEU A 29 -17.10 15.22 -6.93
N ARG A 30 -17.97 15.55 -7.88
CA ARG A 30 -18.90 16.69 -7.78
C ARG A 30 -19.93 16.48 -6.68
N ASP A 31 -20.47 15.27 -6.58
CA ASP A 31 -21.46 14.90 -5.57
C ASP A 31 -20.83 14.97 -4.17
N LEU A 32 -19.59 14.48 -4.00
CA LEU A 32 -18.81 14.67 -2.78
C LEU A 32 -18.62 16.15 -2.43
N VAL A 33 -18.19 16.97 -3.39
CA VAL A 33 -18.00 18.41 -3.15
C VAL A 33 -19.31 19.06 -2.71
N ALA A 34 -20.42 18.75 -3.36
CA ALA A 34 -21.73 19.30 -3.02
C ALA A 34 -22.23 18.85 -1.63
N ALA A 35 -21.98 17.59 -1.24
CA ALA A 35 -22.36 17.06 0.08
C ALA A 35 -21.62 17.75 1.25
N PHE A 36 -20.50 18.42 0.98
CA PHE A 36 -19.75 19.22 1.94
C PHE A 36 -19.92 20.74 1.68
N ASP A 37 -21.07 21.14 1.15
CA ASP A 37 -21.46 22.53 0.84
C ASP A 37 -20.53 23.26 -0.15
N GLY A 38 -19.69 22.51 -0.86
CA GLY A 38 -18.79 23.04 -1.87
C GLY A 38 -19.49 23.42 -3.16
N ARG A 39 -19.14 24.58 -3.71
CA ARG A 39 -19.60 25.01 -5.03
C ARG A 39 -18.52 24.74 -6.06
N TRP A 40 -18.86 23.96 -7.08
CA TRP A 40 -17.92 23.58 -8.11
C TRP A 40 -17.35 24.82 -8.84
N PRO A 41 -16.02 25.00 -8.90
CA PRO A 41 -15.44 26.16 -9.55
C PRO A 41 -15.48 26.01 -11.08
N GLY A 42 -15.55 27.14 -11.79
CA GLY A 42 -15.17 27.20 -13.20
C GLY A 42 -13.65 27.22 -13.35
N GLY A 43 -13.13 26.93 -14.54
CA GLY A 43 -11.70 27.04 -14.85
C GLY A 43 -11.14 25.82 -15.57
N ASP A 44 -9.84 25.86 -15.83
CA ASP A 44 -9.08 24.75 -16.40
C ASP A 44 -8.67 23.71 -15.33
N SER A 45 -8.06 22.60 -15.77
CA SER A 45 -7.68 21.51 -14.86
C SER A 45 -6.67 21.94 -13.77
N PRO A 46 -5.63 22.75 -14.05
CA PRO A 46 -4.75 23.26 -13.00
C PRO A 46 -5.47 24.08 -11.93
N THR A 47 -6.37 24.99 -12.35
CA THR A 47 -7.15 25.81 -11.42
C THR A 47 -8.08 24.95 -10.57
N LEU A 48 -8.75 23.98 -11.18
CA LEU A 48 -9.62 23.05 -10.48
C LEU A 48 -8.85 22.16 -9.50
N LEU A 49 -7.67 21.66 -9.86
CA LEU A 49 -6.81 20.88 -8.97
C LEU A 49 -6.38 21.67 -7.73
N ALA A 50 -5.92 22.91 -7.92
CA ALA A 50 -5.54 23.78 -6.82
C ALA A 50 -6.73 24.08 -5.89
N TRP A 51 -7.92 24.27 -6.46
CA TRP A 51 -9.14 24.46 -5.68
C TRP A 51 -9.54 23.18 -4.92
N LEU A 52 -9.49 22.01 -5.56
CA LEU A 52 -9.82 20.72 -4.93
C LEU A 52 -8.84 20.39 -3.80
N ASP A 53 -7.55 20.69 -3.96
CA ASP A 53 -6.55 20.54 -2.90
C ASP A 53 -6.91 21.40 -1.68
N ALA A 54 -7.17 22.71 -1.90
CA ALA A 54 -7.58 23.62 -0.84
C ALA A 54 -8.92 23.21 -0.17
N PHE A 55 -9.89 22.76 -0.97
CA PHE A 55 -11.18 22.27 -0.48
C PHE A 55 -10.98 21.01 0.38
N SER A 56 -10.18 20.05 -0.08
CA SER A 56 -9.90 18.82 0.67
C SER A 56 -9.18 19.10 1.99
N ALA A 57 -8.25 20.06 2.01
CA ALA A 57 -7.56 20.45 3.24
C ALA A 57 -8.51 21.10 4.27
N ALA A 58 -9.52 21.84 3.80
CA ALA A 58 -10.49 22.50 4.67
C ALA A 58 -11.58 21.54 5.19
N HIS A 59 -12.04 20.60 4.36
CA HIS A 59 -13.23 19.79 4.64
C HIS A 59 -12.95 18.31 4.93
N TRP A 60 -11.84 17.76 4.44
CA TRP A 60 -11.56 16.32 4.46
C TRP A 60 -10.26 15.93 5.18
N ASP A 61 -9.55 16.89 5.79
CA ASP A 61 -8.43 16.59 6.69
C ASP A 61 -8.90 16.20 8.11
N PHE A 62 -9.52 15.03 8.21
CA PHE A 62 -9.92 14.45 9.49
C PHE A 62 -8.75 13.98 10.34
N ARG A 63 -7.53 13.94 9.78
CA ARG A 63 -6.32 13.57 10.54
C ARG A 63 -5.82 14.74 11.37
N SER A 64 -6.03 15.98 10.91
CA SER A 64 -5.58 17.21 11.59
C SER A 64 -4.10 17.14 11.99
N GLY A 65 -3.26 16.60 11.09
CA GLY A 65 -1.82 16.41 11.31
C GLY A 65 -1.38 15.12 12.00
N ASN A 66 -2.30 14.28 12.50
CA ASN A 66 -1.95 13.01 13.17
C ASN A 66 -1.59 11.88 12.18
N GLU A 67 -0.91 10.83 12.66
CA GLU A 67 -0.77 9.58 11.90
C GLU A 67 -2.14 8.90 11.71
N ARG A 68 -2.28 8.06 10.68
CA ARG A 68 -3.58 7.46 10.33
C ARG A 68 -4.20 6.58 11.44
N PRO A 69 -3.44 5.76 12.18
CA PRO A 69 -3.99 5.00 13.30
C PRO A 69 -4.60 5.86 14.40
N ASP A 70 -4.18 7.12 14.48
CA ASP A 70 -4.59 8.07 15.51
C ASP A 70 -5.71 9.01 15.02
N ALA A 71 -6.13 8.88 13.76
CA ALA A 71 -7.23 9.66 13.21
C ALA A 71 -8.56 9.21 13.83
N ARG A 72 -9.38 10.18 14.24
CA ARG A 72 -10.73 9.89 14.73
C ARG A 72 -11.68 9.76 13.55
N GLU A 73 -12.60 8.82 13.67
CA GLU A 73 -13.71 8.71 12.73
C GLU A 73 -14.57 9.98 12.84
N PRO A 74 -14.85 10.66 11.71
CA PRO A 74 -15.71 11.84 11.72
C PRO A 74 -17.15 11.43 12.00
N ASP A 75 -17.84 12.25 12.80
CA ASP A 75 -19.29 12.15 13.00
C ASP A 75 -19.98 12.82 11.80
N LEU A 76 -20.29 12.03 10.78
CA LEU A 76 -20.95 12.48 9.56
C LEU A 76 -22.45 12.19 9.62
N ASP A 77 -23.24 13.11 9.06
CA ASP A 77 -24.65 12.85 8.80
C ASP A 77 -24.82 11.57 7.95
N PRO A 78 -25.77 10.66 8.25
CA PRO A 78 -25.93 9.40 7.52
C PRO A 78 -26.10 9.55 6.01
N ASP A 79 -26.77 10.62 5.55
CA ASP A 79 -26.96 10.86 4.12
C ASP A 79 -25.65 11.29 3.46
N VAL A 80 -24.84 12.10 4.17
CA VAL A 80 -23.49 12.47 3.72
C VAL A 80 -22.57 11.25 3.71
N ALA A 81 -22.64 10.40 4.73
CA ALA A 81 -21.86 9.16 4.79
C ALA A 81 -22.17 8.23 3.62
N ALA A 82 -23.45 8.09 3.25
CA ALA A 82 -23.86 7.31 2.08
C ALA A 82 -23.27 7.87 0.77
N VAL A 83 -23.28 9.20 0.58
CA VAL A 83 -22.64 9.84 -0.59
C VAL A 83 -21.13 9.60 -0.59
N VAL A 84 -20.48 9.64 0.57
CA VAL A 84 -19.05 9.34 0.70
C VAL A 84 -18.73 7.91 0.26
N GLU A 85 -19.48 6.93 0.75
CA GLU A 85 -19.29 5.52 0.40
C GLU A 85 -19.55 5.23 -1.08
N GLU A 86 -20.66 5.72 -1.63
CA GLU A 86 -21.00 5.55 -3.05
C GLU A 86 -19.94 6.18 -3.95
N SER A 87 -19.49 7.39 -3.61
CA SER A 87 -18.47 8.11 -4.37
C SER A 87 -17.11 7.44 -4.27
N ALA A 88 -16.70 7.00 -3.08
CA ALA A 88 -15.47 6.24 -2.89
C ALA A 88 -15.49 4.93 -3.70
N ALA A 89 -16.63 4.23 -3.76
CA ALA A 89 -16.78 3.02 -4.56
C ALA A 89 -16.63 3.32 -6.06
N ALA A 90 -17.29 4.36 -6.57
CA ALA A 90 -17.22 4.78 -7.96
C ALA A 90 -15.80 5.24 -8.36
N LEU A 91 -15.10 5.94 -7.47
CA LEU A 91 -13.72 6.39 -7.65
C LEU A 91 -12.69 5.25 -7.47
N GLY A 92 -13.14 4.03 -7.18
CA GLY A 92 -12.29 2.84 -7.11
C GLY A 92 -11.52 2.68 -5.81
N MET A 93 -12.02 3.25 -4.71
CA MET A 93 -11.37 3.27 -3.40
C MET A 93 -11.86 2.17 -2.45
N VAL A 94 -12.93 1.45 -2.79
CA VAL A 94 -13.58 0.47 -1.90
C VAL A 94 -13.31 -0.96 -2.33
N ALA A 95 -13.81 -1.34 -3.51
CA ALA A 95 -13.72 -2.72 -3.99
C ALA A 95 -12.38 -2.98 -4.67
N ALA A 96 -11.76 -4.13 -4.34
CA ALA A 96 -10.65 -4.63 -5.13
C ALA A 96 -11.12 -4.99 -6.55
N LYS A 97 -10.30 -4.59 -7.52
CA LYS A 97 -10.48 -4.91 -8.93
C LYS A 97 -9.33 -5.83 -9.35
N PRO A 98 -9.58 -6.83 -10.23
CA PRO A 98 -8.50 -7.62 -10.78
C PRO A 98 -7.54 -6.71 -11.58
N PRO A 99 -6.25 -7.08 -11.69
CA PRO A 99 -5.34 -6.39 -12.58
C PRO A 99 -5.91 -6.35 -14.01
N PRO A 100 -5.83 -5.21 -14.71
CA PRO A 100 -6.37 -5.08 -16.06
C PRO A 100 -5.60 -5.91 -17.09
N ARG A 101 -4.39 -6.38 -16.75
CA ARG A 101 -3.54 -7.25 -17.57
C ARG A 101 -3.13 -8.48 -16.77
N ARG A 102 -2.64 -9.51 -17.47
CA ARG A 102 -2.09 -10.70 -16.83
C ARG A 102 -0.58 -10.69 -16.78
N ASP A 103 0.09 -10.03 -17.71
CA ASP A 103 1.54 -10.01 -17.86
C ASP A 103 2.14 -8.67 -17.41
N TYR A 104 3.01 -8.76 -16.41
CA TYR A 104 3.79 -7.65 -15.90
C TYR A 104 5.27 -7.99 -15.92
N ARG A 105 6.11 -6.97 -16.12
CA ARG A 105 7.55 -7.13 -15.86
C ARG A 105 7.78 -7.18 -14.35
N HIS A 106 7.17 -6.23 -13.64
CA HIS A 106 7.33 -6.06 -12.20
C HIS A 106 5.98 -6.00 -11.49
N VAL A 107 5.88 -6.68 -10.35
CA VAL A 107 4.84 -6.45 -9.35
C VAL A 107 5.48 -5.73 -8.17
N VAL A 108 4.92 -4.60 -7.74
CA VAL A 108 5.48 -3.75 -6.70
C VAL A 108 4.51 -3.69 -5.53
N VAL A 109 4.94 -4.16 -4.36
CA VAL A 109 4.18 -4.15 -3.12
C VAL A 109 4.61 -2.95 -2.28
N LEU A 110 3.67 -2.05 -1.98
CA LEU A 110 3.96 -0.89 -1.15
C LEU A 110 3.97 -1.25 0.33
N GLY A 111 4.97 -0.73 1.04
CA GLY A 111 5.05 -0.75 2.50
C GLY A 111 3.97 0.09 3.18
N GLY A 112 3.85 -0.07 4.48
CA GLY A 112 2.97 0.69 5.34
C GLY A 112 3.08 0.21 6.77
N LEU A 113 1.94 0.15 7.45
CA LEU A 113 1.86 -0.47 8.77
C LEU A 113 2.04 -1.98 8.67
N ALA A 114 2.47 -2.61 9.77
CA ALA A 114 2.77 -4.03 9.86
C ALA A 114 1.73 -4.94 9.19
N GLN A 115 0.44 -4.80 9.55
CA GLN A 115 -0.63 -5.60 8.96
C GLN A 115 -0.78 -5.35 7.45
N ALA A 116 -0.61 -4.11 7.00
CA ALA A 116 -0.68 -3.77 5.58
C ALA A 116 0.48 -4.41 4.80
N CYS A 117 1.70 -4.42 5.35
CA CYS A 117 2.84 -5.11 4.75
C CYS A 117 2.56 -6.59 4.56
N LEU A 118 2.06 -7.28 5.59
CA LEU A 118 1.72 -8.71 5.52
C LEU A 118 0.61 -8.96 4.49
N ARG A 119 -0.52 -8.24 4.57
CA ARG A 119 -1.68 -8.46 3.69
C ARG A 119 -1.38 -8.16 2.23
N ARG A 120 -0.63 -7.09 1.94
CA ARG A 120 -0.26 -6.76 0.54
C ARG A 120 0.73 -7.76 -0.05
N THR A 121 1.64 -8.28 0.77
CA THR A 121 2.58 -9.33 0.32
C THR A 121 1.84 -10.63 0.02
N ALA A 122 0.95 -11.05 0.92
CA ALA A 122 0.09 -12.22 0.74
C ALA A 122 -0.79 -12.06 -0.52
N TYR A 123 -1.34 -10.87 -0.74
CA TYR A 123 -2.15 -10.58 -1.93
C TYR A 123 -1.34 -10.64 -3.23
N ALA A 124 -0.08 -10.18 -3.24
CA ALA A 124 0.78 -10.33 -4.42
C ALA A 124 1.03 -11.81 -4.76
N ALA A 125 1.27 -12.66 -3.75
CA ALA A 125 1.37 -14.11 -3.95
C ALA A 125 0.06 -14.71 -4.47
N HIS A 126 -1.09 -14.28 -3.92
CA HIS A 126 -2.41 -14.67 -4.40
C HIS A 126 -2.62 -14.29 -5.88
N LEU A 127 -2.27 -13.07 -6.29
CA LEU A 127 -2.39 -12.63 -7.68
C LEU A 127 -1.60 -13.51 -8.65
N LEU A 128 -0.38 -13.92 -8.26
CA LEU A 128 0.43 -14.84 -9.05
C LEU A 128 -0.20 -16.23 -9.13
N HIS A 129 -0.69 -16.75 -8.00
CA HIS A 129 -1.40 -18.03 -7.95
C HIS A 129 -2.66 -18.03 -8.85
N ARG A 130 -3.34 -16.87 -8.97
CA ARG A 130 -4.52 -16.69 -9.82
C ARG A 130 -4.19 -16.37 -11.29
N GLY A 131 -2.91 -16.43 -11.68
CA GLY A 131 -2.48 -16.34 -13.08
C GLY A 131 -1.96 -14.98 -13.52
N THR A 132 -1.69 -14.06 -12.58
CA THR A 132 -0.80 -12.93 -12.88
C THR A 132 0.61 -13.47 -13.10
N VAL A 133 1.28 -12.99 -14.15
CA VAL A 133 2.65 -13.35 -14.48
C VAL A 133 3.53 -12.13 -14.24
N ALA A 134 4.63 -12.34 -13.52
CA ALA A 134 5.64 -11.33 -13.26
C ALA A 134 7.04 -11.91 -13.50
N THR A 135 8.01 -11.09 -13.90
CA THR A 135 9.43 -11.50 -13.90
C THR A 135 10.06 -11.27 -12.53
N GLU A 136 9.67 -10.21 -11.85
CA GLU A 136 10.19 -9.82 -10.54
C GLU A 136 9.08 -9.22 -9.65
N ILE A 137 9.21 -9.43 -8.34
CA ILE A 137 8.41 -8.75 -7.33
C ILE A 137 9.31 -7.87 -6.48
N GLY A 138 8.96 -6.59 -6.31
CA GLY A 138 9.64 -5.66 -5.42
C GLY A 138 8.76 -5.27 -4.23
N LEU A 139 9.23 -5.49 -3.00
CA LEU A 139 8.58 -5.05 -1.77
C LEU A 139 9.28 -3.81 -1.24
N LEU A 140 8.56 -2.69 -1.24
CA LEU A 140 9.10 -1.36 -1.00
C LEU A 140 8.85 -0.93 0.43
N GLY A 141 9.87 -1.06 1.28
CA GLY A 141 9.82 -0.60 2.66
C GLY A 141 10.86 0.47 2.97
N SER A 142 10.81 0.92 4.22
CA SER A 142 11.82 1.78 4.83
C SER A 142 12.31 1.16 6.14
N LEU A 143 13.35 1.76 6.73
CA LEU A 143 13.79 1.44 8.10
C LEU A 143 12.92 2.11 9.18
N ARG A 144 11.66 2.48 8.87
CA ARG A 144 10.72 3.03 9.84
C ARG A 144 10.53 2.02 10.98
N PRO A 145 10.82 2.41 12.24
CA PRO A 145 10.56 1.54 13.38
C PRO A 145 9.07 1.24 13.50
N LEU A 146 8.74 0.02 13.93
CA LEU A 146 7.36 -0.33 14.24
C LEU A 146 6.87 0.51 15.44
N SER A 147 5.60 0.91 15.43
CA SER A 147 4.97 1.52 16.60
C SER A 147 4.75 0.48 17.72
N PRO A 148 4.47 0.91 18.96
CA PRO A 148 4.08 -0.03 20.03
C PRO A 148 2.87 -0.89 19.66
N ALA A 149 1.86 -0.31 19.00
CA ALA A 149 0.67 -1.03 18.55
C ALA A 149 1.00 -2.07 17.48
N GLU A 150 1.91 -1.75 16.54
CA GLU A 150 2.37 -2.71 15.53
C GLU A 150 3.15 -3.87 16.17
N ARG A 151 4.03 -3.59 17.14
CA ARG A 151 4.81 -4.63 17.86
C ARG A 151 3.95 -5.55 18.72
N ALA A 152 2.77 -5.10 19.14
CA ALA A 152 1.85 -5.93 19.91
C ALA A 152 1.19 -7.04 19.07
N LEU A 153 1.26 -6.96 17.73
CA LEU A 153 0.73 -7.99 16.85
C LEU A 153 1.59 -9.26 16.95
N PRO A 154 1.03 -10.42 17.37
CA PRO A 154 1.81 -11.66 17.47
C PRO A 154 2.45 -12.07 16.15
N ALA A 155 1.79 -11.74 15.04
CA ALA A 155 2.23 -12.06 13.69
C ALA A 155 3.56 -11.41 13.28
N VAL A 156 4.03 -10.36 13.96
CA VAL A 156 5.30 -9.67 13.63
C VAL A 156 6.36 -9.78 14.73
N ASN A 157 6.22 -10.76 15.62
CA ASN A 157 7.22 -11.02 16.65
C ASN A 157 8.63 -11.14 16.03
N GLY A 158 9.59 -10.42 16.61
CA GLY A 158 10.98 -10.33 16.12
C GLY A 158 11.23 -9.32 15.00
N CYS A 159 10.20 -8.64 14.47
CA CYS A 159 10.39 -7.54 13.51
C CYS A 159 10.67 -6.22 14.25
N THR A 160 11.65 -5.45 13.76
CA THR A 160 12.01 -4.16 14.36
C THR A 160 11.49 -2.97 13.54
N ASN A 161 11.43 -3.14 12.22
CA ASN A 161 11.05 -2.09 11.28
C ASN A 161 10.10 -2.62 10.19
N GLU A 162 9.56 -1.69 9.39
CA GLU A 162 8.66 -1.99 8.28
C GLU A 162 9.23 -3.01 7.28
N ALA A 163 10.50 -2.90 6.92
CA ALA A 163 11.13 -3.80 5.96
C ALA A 163 11.32 -5.23 6.52
N ASP A 164 11.51 -5.39 7.83
CA ASP A 164 11.49 -6.71 8.49
C ASP A 164 10.11 -7.37 8.36
N VAL A 165 9.03 -6.59 8.41
CA VAL A 165 7.67 -7.14 8.24
C VAL A 165 7.41 -7.56 6.80
N LEU A 166 7.90 -6.79 5.82
CA LEU A 166 7.84 -7.19 4.40
C LEU A 166 8.65 -8.46 4.16
N ASP A 167 9.85 -8.55 4.73
CA ASP A 167 10.70 -9.74 4.71
C ASP A 167 9.99 -10.98 5.28
N LEU A 168 9.38 -10.83 6.46
CA LEU A 168 8.55 -11.87 7.06
C LEU A 168 7.37 -12.26 6.17
N GLY A 169 6.71 -11.27 5.55
CA GLY A 169 5.65 -11.47 4.57
C GLY A 169 6.11 -12.31 3.38
N VAL A 170 7.32 -12.07 2.87
CA VAL A 170 7.90 -12.85 1.77
C VAL A 170 8.13 -14.29 2.18
N ARG A 171 8.78 -14.51 3.33
CA ARG A 171 9.07 -15.86 3.82
C ARG A 171 7.79 -16.69 3.98
N ARG A 172 6.72 -16.09 4.52
CA ARG A 172 5.41 -16.74 4.65
C ARG A 172 4.71 -16.96 3.31
N SER A 173 4.66 -15.94 2.46
CA SER A 173 3.83 -15.97 1.25
C SER A 173 4.50 -16.67 0.05
N PHE A 174 5.81 -16.84 0.09
CA PHE A 174 6.56 -17.50 -0.98
C PHE A 174 7.23 -18.80 -0.52
N GLY A 175 7.09 -19.18 0.76
CA GLY A 175 7.63 -20.43 1.31
C GLY A 175 9.15 -20.50 1.23
N VAL A 176 9.82 -19.38 1.49
CA VAL A 176 11.29 -19.26 1.45
C VAL A 176 11.85 -19.06 2.86
N GLU A 177 13.00 -19.67 3.16
CA GLU A 177 13.60 -19.60 4.50
C GLU A 177 14.34 -18.28 4.73
N GLY A 178 15.11 -17.82 3.74
CA GLY A 178 15.96 -16.64 3.85
C GLY A 178 16.44 -16.12 2.49
N PRO A 179 17.06 -14.95 2.47
CA PRO A 179 17.54 -14.35 1.23
C PRO A 179 18.76 -15.11 0.71
N VAL A 180 18.85 -15.25 -0.62
CA VAL A 180 20.02 -15.83 -1.29
C VAL A 180 21.14 -14.82 -1.47
N ASP A 181 20.84 -13.53 -1.33
CA ASP A 181 21.78 -12.43 -1.44
C ASP A 181 21.26 -11.22 -0.64
N THR A 182 22.18 -10.47 -0.03
CA THR A 182 21.88 -9.24 0.71
C THR A 182 22.93 -8.19 0.39
N ASP A 183 22.46 -7.09 -0.20
CA ASP A 183 23.24 -5.88 -0.40
C ASP A 183 22.82 -4.83 0.64
N THR A 184 23.77 -4.19 1.29
CA THR A 184 23.52 -3.23 2.37
C THR A 184 24.47 -2.05 2.28
N ALA A 185 23.96 -0.89 2.66
CA ALA A 185 24.80 0.27 2.88
C ALA A 185 25.79 -0.01 4.03
N PRO A 186 27.05 0.47 3.95
CA PRO A 186 28.00 0.35 5.05
C PRO A 186 27.53 1.00 6.36
N ASP A 187 26.74 2.06 6.26
CA ASP A 187 26.14 2.78 7.39
C ASP A 187 24.77 2.21 7.81
N GLY A 188 24.31 1.15 7.15
CA GLY A 188 23.00 0.53 7.39
C GLY A 188 21.81 1.39 6.97
N SER A 189 22.00 2.47 6.21
CA SER A 189 20.92 3.39 5.80
C SER A 189 19.92 2.77 4.82
N TRP A 190 20.30 1.70 4.14
CA TRP A 190 19.44 0.93 3.24
C TRP A 190 19.92 -0.51 3.11
N PHE A 191 19.01 -1.40 2.69
CA PHE A 191 19.36 -2.74 2.25
C PHE A 191 18.45 -3.23 1.12
N VAL A 192 18.93 -4.24 0.38
CA VAL A 192 18.18 -5.02 -0.59
C VAL A 192 18.46 -6.50 -0.32
N ARG A 193 17.41 -7.26 -0.03
CA ARG A 193 17.44 -8.71 0.13
C ARG A 193 16.82 -9.37 -1.10
N THR A 194 17.55 -10.28 -1.72
CA THR A 194 17.06 -11.06 -2.87
C THR A 194 16.63 -12.44 -2.41
N TYR A 195 15.45 -12.86 -2.84
CA TYR A 195 14.89 -14.19 -2.64
C TYR A 195 14.63 -14.86 -3.99
N ARG A 196 14.75 -16.19 -4.03
CA ARG A 196 14.45 -17.03 -5.20
C ARG A 196 13.54 -18.18 -4.78
N PRO A 197 12.21 -18.00 -4.80
CA PRO A 197 11.27 -19.10 -4.65
C PRO A 197 11.49 -20.16 -5.75
N ALA A 198 11.27 -21.44 -5.44
CA ALA A 198 11.52 -22.53 -6.37
C ALA A 198 10.68 -22.43 -7.66
N ASP A 199 9.40 -22.08 -7.52
CA ASP A 199 8.45 -21.96 -8.64
C ASP A 199 7.83 -20.55 -8.66
N GLY A 200 8.64 -19.54 -9.00
CA GLY A 200 8.13 -18.17 -9.06
C GLY A 200 9.16 -17.15 -9.53
N PRO A 201 8.74 -15.88 -9.65
CA PRO A 201 9.64 -14.78 -9.97
C PRO A 201 10.67 -14.55 -8.86
N ARG A 202 11.76 -13.87 -9.23
CA ARG A 202 12.67 -13.27 -8.24
C ARG A 202 11.90 -12.31 -7.34
N VAL A 203 12.19 -12.32 -6.04
CA VAL A 203 11.58 -11.40 -5.08
C VAL A 203 12.66 -10.54 -4.44
N LEU A 204 12.42 -9.24 -4.39
CA LEU A 204 13.26 -8.24 -3.76
C LEU A 204 12.53 -7.63 -2.57
N VAL A 205 13.17 -7.61 -1.40
CA VAL A 205 12.71 -6.82 -0.25
C VAL A 205 13.74 -5.73 -0.02
N LEU A 206 13.30 -4.48 0.03
CA LEU A 206 14.22 -3.37 0.28
C LEU A 206 13.74 -2.46 1.41
N ALA A 207 14.72 -1.88 2.09
CA ALA A 207 14.55 -0.69 2.88
C ALA A 207 15.28 0.44 2.17
N ALA A 208 14.55 1.40 1.59
CA ALA A 208 15.17 2.52 0.89
C ALA A 208 15.65 3.60 1.86
N PRO A 209 16.73 4.32 1.51
CA PRO A 209 17.15 5.50 2.26
C PRO A 209 16.21 6.67 1.94
N SER A 210 16.16 7.66 2.85
CA SER A 210 15.48 8.93 2.59
C SER A 210 16.28 9.77 1.59
N SER A 211 15.60 10.50 0.70
CA SER A 211 16.29 11.53 -0.11
C SER A 211 16.70 12.75 0.71
N GLU A 212 16.22 12.88 1.95
CA GLU A 212 16.56 13.93 2.90
C GLU A 212 16.96 13.33 4.27
N PRO A 213 18.13 12.66 4.34
CA PRO A 213 18.61 12.04 5.58
C PRO A 213 18.74 13.07 6.72
N GLY A 214 18.31 12.68 7.91
CA GLY A 214 18.33 13.53 9.11
C GLY A 214 17.16 14.54 9.21
N VAL A 215 16.40 14.76 8.14
CA VAL A 215 15.22 15.63 8.14
C VAL A 215 13.94 14.83 8.27
N ARG A 216 13.79 13.79 7.44
CA ARG A 216 12.62 12.91 7.44
C ARG A 216 12.97 11.47 7.10
N ARG A 217 12.08 10.55 7.49
CA ARG A 217 12.13 9.15 7.03
C ARG A 217 11.85 9.06 5.52
N ALA A 218 12.29 7.96 4.92
CA ALA A 218 11.97 7.65 3.53
C ALA A 218 10.45 7.57 3.34
N ASP A 219 9.97 8.12 2.23
CA ASP A 219 8.56 8.05 1.85
C ASP A 219 8.33 7.09 0.67
N THR A 220 7.09 7.02 0.18
CA THR A 220 6.76 6.18 -0.97
C THR A 220 7.52 6.59 -2.24
N THR A 221 7.77 7.89 -2.46
CA THR A 221 8.54 8.37 -3.60
C THR A 221 10.00 7.91 -3.52
N ASP A 222 10.62 7.99 -2.34
CA ASP A 222 11.98 7.51 -2.10
C ASP A 222 12.10 6.02 -2.38
N THR A 223 11.18 5.22 -1.84
CA THR A 223 11.21 3.76 -2.01
C THR A 223 11.00 3.33 -3.45
N GLN A 224 10.07 3.97 -4.18
CA GLN A 224 9.83 3.73 -5.61
C GLN A 224 11.04 4.10 -6.47
N ARG A 225 11.65 5.27 -6.24
CA ARG A 225 12.84 5.70 -7.00
C ARG A 225 14.04 4.82 -6.75
N PHE A 226 14.29 4.48 -5.48
CA PHE A 226 15.38 3.59 -5.10
C PHE A 226 15.20 2.22 -5.76
N TRP A 227 14.00 1.67 -5.71
CA TRP A 227 13.66 0.41 -6.38
C TRP A 227 13.84 0.47 -7.90
N ALA A 228 13.32 1.50 -8.57
CA ALA A 228 13.37 1.61 -10.03
C ALA A 228 14.82 1.57 -10.55
N GLY A 229 15.75 2.22 -9.84
CA GLY A 229 17.18 2.16 -10.14
C GLY A 229 17.78 0.76 -9.94
N ARG A 230 17.33 0.01 -8.94
CA ARG A 230 17.79 -1.36 -8.64
C ARG A 230 17.22 -2.42 -9.57
N ALA A 231 15.96 -2.27 -9.94
CA ALA A 231 15.25 -3.15 -10.87
C ALA A 231 15.73 -2.94 -12.32
N GLY A 232 16.38 -1.80 -12.60
CA GLY A 232 16.77 -1.41 -13.95
C GLY A 232 15.55 -1.14 -14.82
N LEU A 233 14.56 -0.41 -14.28
CA LEU A 233 13.30 -0.15 -14.95
C LEU A 233 13.52 0.59 -16.29
N THR A 234 12.87 0.13 -17.34
CA THR A 234 13.04 0.63 -18.71
C THR A 234 11.73 1.01 -19.38
N LYS A 235 11.85 1.75 -20.50
CA LYS A 235 10.71 2.10 -21.34
C LYS A 235 10.01 0.85 -21.85
N GLY A 236 8.68 0.83 -21.74
CA GLY A 236 7.84 -0.29 -22.18
C GLY A 236 7.63 -1.38 -21.13
N ASP A 237 8.35 -1.34 -20.01
CA ASP A 237 8.05 -2.22 -18.88
C ASP A 237 6.62 -1.96 -18.36
N ARG A 238 6.02 -3.01 -17.81
CA ARG A 238 4.70 -2.96 -17.20
C ARG A 238 4.84 -3.23 -15.70
N VAL A 239 4.36 -2.29 -14.90
CA VAL A 239 4.45 -2.33 -13.44
C VAL A 239 3.05 -2.41 -12.84
N LEU A 240 2.79 -3.45 -12.07
CA LEU A 240 1.58 -3.56 -11.26
C LEU A 240 1.89 -3.16 -9.81
N VAL A 241 1.29 -2.07 -9.35
CA VAL A 241 1.42 -1.60 -7.96
C VAL A 241 0.32 -2.19 -7.09
N VAL A 242 0.69 -2.76 -5.94
CA VAL A 242 -0.21 -3.36 -4.96
C VAL A 242 -0.26 -2.50 -3.69
N THR A 243 -1.46 -2.06 -3.32
CA THR A 243 -1.71 -1.20 -2.15
C THR A 243 -3.03 -1.56 -1.45
N ALA A 244 -3.47 -0.80 -0.44
CA ALA A 244 -4.82 -0.93 0.10
C ALA A 244 -5.85 -0.22 -0.79
N PRO A 245 -7.10 -0.72 -0.94
CA PRO A 245 -8.10 -0.15 -1.84
C PRO A 245 -8.28 1.36 -1.71
N ILE A 246 -8.38 1.87 -0.49
CA ILE A 246 -8.57 3.30 -0.20
C ILE A 246 -7.44 4.19 -0.72
N TYR A 247 -6.28 3.63 -1.03
CA TYR A 247 -5.13 4.37 -1.55
C TYR A 247 -4.90 4.16 -3.04
N VAL A 248 -5.73 3.38 -3.73
CA VAL A 248 -5.50 3.04 -5.14
C VAL A 248 -5.36 4.29 -6.01
N PRO A 249 -6.29 5.28 -6.00
CA PRO A 249 -6.13 6.47 -6.84
C PRO A 249 -4.89 7.29 -6.49
N PHE A 250 -4.64 7.52 -5.20
CA PHE A 250 -3.48 8.28 -4.72
C PHE A 250 -2.16 7.61 -5.14
N GLN A 251 -2.02 6.31 -4.87
CA GLN A 251 -0.80 5.55 -5.16
C GLN A 251 -0.61 5.32 -6.65
N HIS A 252 -1.69 5.27 -7.43
CA HIS A 252 -1.62 5.23 -8.88
C HIS A 252 -1.03 6.53 -9.43
N CYS A 253 -1.56 7.69 -9.03
CA CYS A 253 -1.03 8.98 -9.43
C CYS A 253 0.43 9.16 -8.98
N ASP A 254 0.77 8.72 -7.77
CA ASP A 254 2.15 8.77 -7.28
C ASP A 254 3.07 7.90 -8.16
N ALA A 255 2.70 6.65 -8.42
CA ALA A 255 3.46 5.74 -9.28
C ALA A 255 3.57 6.22 -10.73
N VAL A 256 2.53 6.83 -11.30
CA VAL A 256 2.61 7.46 -12.64
C VAL A 256 3.63 8.60 -12.61
N ARG A 257 3.61 9.45 -11.59
CA ARG A 257 4.53 10.59 -11.45
C ARG A 257 5.98 10.17 -11.21
N THR A 258 6.22 9.09 -10.47
CA THR A 258 7.56 8.66 -10.03
C THR A 258 8.18 7.57 -10.91
N LEU A 259 7.35 6.69 -11.49
CA LEU A 259 7.76 5.55 -12.32
C LEU A 259 7.34 5.75 -13.78
N GLY A 260 6.04 5.96 -14.02
CA GLY A 260 5.48 6.00 -15.38
C GLY A 260 6.12 7.08 -16.27
N LEU A 261 6.01 8.34 -15.86
CA LEU A 261 6.53 9.47 -16.64
C LEU A 261 8.07 9.49 -16.73
N PRO A 262 8.84 9.24 -15.65
CA PRO A 262 10.30 9.32 -15.73
C PRO A 262 10.95 8.16 -16.50
N TYR A 263 10.37 6.95 -16.45
CA TYR A 263 10.95 5.76 -17.08
C TYR A 263 10.22 5.31 -18.35
N GLY A 264 9.06 5.90 -18.68
CA GLY A 264 8.26 5.51 -19.83
C GLY A 264 7.67 4.10 -19.70
N CYS A 265 7.38 3.67 -18.47
CA CYS A 265 6.75 2.38 -18.18
C CYS A 265 5.23 2.52 -18.01
N ALA A 266 4.49 1.47 -18.31
CA ALA A 266 3.06 1.41 -18.01
C ALA A 266 2.85 1.08 -16.53
N VAL A 267 1.91 1.77 -15.89
CA VAL A 267 1.55 1.57 -14.48
C VAL A 267 0.08 1.16 -14.39
N ASP A 268 -0.16 0.05 -13.71
CA ASP A 268 -1.46 -0.36 -13.20
C ASP A 268 -1.40 -0.38 -11.67
N THR A 269 -2.55 -0.23 -10.99
CA THR A 269 -2.60 -0.25 -9.53
C THR A 269 -3.83 -1.00 -9.04
N VAL A 270 -3.64 -1.88 -8.07
CA VAL A 270 -4.71 -2.68 -7.46
C VAL A 270 -4.69 -2.56 -5.94
N GLY A 271 -5.89 -2.60 -5.38
CA GLY A 271 -6.12 -2.72 -3.95
C GLY A 271 -6.16 -4.18 -3.53
N VAL A 272 -5.62 -4.49 -2.34
CA VAL A 272 -5.84 -5.79 -1.66
C VAL A 272 -7.34 -6.02 -1.48
N ASP A 273 -7.83 -7.20 -1.86
CA ASP A 273 -9.23 -7.57 -1.61
C ASP A 273 -9.47 -7.75 -0.10
N PRO A 274 -10.29 -6.89 0.53
CA PRO A 274 -10.53 -6.99 1.97
C PRO A 274 -11.27 -8.28 2.36
N ARG A 275 -11.95 -8.93 1.40
CA ARG A 275 -12.71 -10.17 1.61
C ARG A 275 -11.85 -11.43 1.64
N LEU A 276 -10.60 -11.35 1.21
CA LEU A 276 -9.68 -12.47 1.36
C LEU A 276 -9.36 -12.63 2.84
N ALA A 277 -9.67 -13.81 3.39
CA ALA A 277 -9.24 -14.17 4.73
C ALA A 277 -7.70 -14.16 4.77
N ASP A 278 -7.14 -13.87 5.94
CA ASP A 278 -5.69 -13.83 6.12
C ASP A 278 -5.03 -15.21 5.84
N ASP A 279 -5.80 -16.31 5.93
CA ASP A 279 -5.39 -17.69 5.63
C ASP A 279 -5.71 -18.16 4.19
N ASP A 280 -6.61 -17.48 3.47
CA ASP A 280 -7.00 -17.85 2.09
C ASP A 280 -5.91 -17.49 1.06
N ALA A 281 -4.83 -16.85 1.50
CA ALA A 281 -3.78 -16.37 0.62
C ALA A 281 -2.98 -17.50 -0.03
N LEU A 282 -2.88 -18.71 0.54
CA LEU A 282 -2.19 -19.85 -0.09
C LEU A 282 -2.71 -21.22 0.40
N PRO A 283 -3.11 -22.16 -0.49
CA PRO A 283 -3.09 -23.57 -0.14
C PRO A 283 -1.64 -24.00 0.10
N SER A 284 -1.41 -24.73 1.19
CA SER A 284 -0.14 -25.40 1.47
C SER A 284 0.28 -26.19 0.24
N ARG A 285 1.52 -26.01 -0.24
CA ARG A 285 2.02 -26.78 -1.39
C ARG A 285 1.97 -28.27 -1.09
N CYS A 286 1.52 -29.01 -2.10
CA CYS A 286 1.51 -30.46 -2.18
C CYS A 286 2.90 -31.01 -1.81
N SER A 287 2.97 -31.90 -0.82
CA SER A 287 4.17 -32.70 -0.60
C SER A 287 4.52 -33.45 -1.89
N PRO A 288 5.81 -33.60 -2.24
CA PRO A 288 6.16 -34.50 -3.33
C PRO A 288 5.60 -35.89 -3.04
N PRO A 289 5.12 -36.65 -4.04
CA PRO A 289 4.62 -38.00 -3.82
C PRO A 289 5.72 -38.79 -3.11
N ALA A 290 5.40 -39.30 -1.92
CA ALA A 290 6.28 -40.17 -1.18
C ALA A 290 6.73 -41.30 -2.11
N ALA A 291 8.05 -41.45 -2.25
CA ALA A 291 8.63 -42.58 -2.95
C ALA A 291 7.99 -43.87 -2.38
N THR A 292 7.28 -44.59 -3.24
CA THR A 292 6.62 -45.85 -2.91
C THR A 292 7.65 -46.85 -2.42
N SER A 293 7.75 -47.06 -1.12
CA SER A 293 8.26 -48.32 -0.57
C SER A 293 7.07 -49.25 -0.34
N ARG A 294 7.07 -50.36 -1.05
CA ARG A 294 6.10 -51.45 -0.89
C ARG A 294 6.27 -52.08 0.49
N ARG A 295 5.18 -52.24 1.23
CA ARG A 295 4.85 -53.47 1.98
C ARG A 295 3.40 -53.46 2.44
N SER A 296 2.87 -54.67 2.56
CA SER A 296 1.46 -55.05 2.44
C SER A 296 0.72 -55.11 3.78
N ALA A 297 -0.56 -54.69 3.78
CA ALA A 297 -1.75 -55.30 4.43
C ALA A 297 -1.85 -55.43 5.99
N PRO A 298 -3.07 -55.56 6.60
CA PRO A 298 -4.41 -55.02 6.26
C PRO A 298 -5.20 -54.55 7.55
N PRO A 299 -6.55 -54.56 7.68
CA PRO A 299 -7.31 -53.34 8.07
C PRO A 299 -8.14 -53.44 9.37
N SER A 300 -8.48 -52.32 10.00
CA SER A 300 -9.60 -52.29 10.96
C SER A 300 -10.14 -50.88 11.27
N ALA A 301 -11.44 -50.73 10.96
CA ALA A 301 -12.52 -49.96 11.60
C ALA A 301 -12.52 -48.40 11.61
N PRO A 302 -13.70 -47.78 11.34
CA PRO A 302 -13.88 -46.33 11.26
C PRO A 302 -14.19 -45.69 12.61
N CYS A 303 -13.61 -44.52 12.88
CA CYS A 303 -13.92 -43.69 14.03
C CYS A 303 -15.07 -42.73 13.68
N ALA A 304 -16.17 -42.81 14.41
CA ALA A 304 -17.29 -41.89 14.33
C ALA A 304 -17.01 -40.64 15.17
N CYS A 305 -16.98 -39.46 14.55
CA CYS A 305 -17.05 -38.18 15.23
C CYS A 305 -18.43 -37.57 15.00
N SER A 306 -19.25 -37.52 16.05
CA SER A 306 -20.40 -36.62 16.14
C SER A 306 -19.94 -35.25 16.63
N PRO A 307 -20.44 -34.13 16.08
CA PRO A 307 -20.12 -32.80 16.59
C PRO A 307 -20.97 -32.45 17.82
N GLN A 308 -20.32 -32.09 18.93
CA GLN A 308 -20.99 -31.39 20.03
C GLN A 308 -21.04 -29.88 19.72
N PRO A 309 -22.19 -29.21 19.92
CA PRO A 309 -22.29 -27.76 19.79
C PRO A 309 -21.66 -27.05 21.00
N TRP A 310 -20.90 -26.01 20.68
CA TRP A 310 -20.28 -25.06 21.60
C TRP A 310 -21.34 -24.30 22.41
N ALA A 311 -21.20 -24.32 23.73
CA ALA A 311 -21.98 -23.51 24.65
C ALA A 311 -21.58 -22.03 24.54
N ALA A 312 -22.58 -21.16 24.46
CA ALA A 312 -22.42 -19.72 24.47
C ALA A 312 -21.95 -19.23 25.87
N ASN A 313 -20.85 -18.47 25.91
CA ASN A 313 -20.47 -17.73 27.11
C ASN A 313 -21.17 -16.35 27.15
N PRO A 314 -21.65 -15.91 28.32
CA PRO A 314 -22.39 -14.65 28.48
C PRO A 314 -21.47 -13.42 28.42
N ARG A 315 -21.99 -12.33 27.87
CA ARG A 315 -21.33 -11.01 27.79
C ARG A 315 -21.10 -10.41 29.18
N PRO A 316 -19.95 -9.75 29.44
CA PRO A 316 -19.78 -8.94 30.64
C PRO A 316 -20.52 -7.60 30.52
N THR A 317 -21.19 -7.22 31.59
CA THR A 317 -21.84 -5.92 31.83
C THR A 317 -20.80 -4.81 31.98
N PRO A 318 -21.07 -3.57 31.51
CA PRO A 318 -20.13 -2.46 31.64
C PRO A 318 -20.17 -1.84 33.04
N ALA A 319 -19.00 -1.49 33.56
CA ALA A 319 -18.81 -0.72 34.79
C ALA A 319 -19.07 0.79 34.55
N PRO A 320 -19.48 1.55 35.59
CA PRO A 320 -19.86 2.96 35.46
C PRO A 320 -18.66 3.90 35.27
N ALA A 321 -18.88 4.95 34.46
CA ALA A 321 -17.91 5.98 34.12
C ALA A 321 -17.54 6.87 35.32
N ALA A 322 -16.24 7.08 35.53
CA ALA A 322 -15.73 8.10 36.45
C ALA A 322 -15.64 9.46 35.74
N ALA A 323 -16.15 10.50 36.39
CA ALA A 323 -16.15 11.88 35.91
C ALA A 323 -14.73 12.49 35.89
N VAL A 324 -14.41 13.19 34.80
CA VAL A 324 -13.17 14.00 34.65
C VAL A 324 -13.53 15.48 34.79
N PRO A 325 -12.82 16.28 35.60
CA PRO A 325 -13.14 17.68 35.82
C PRO A 325 -12.71 18.57 34.64
N ALA A 326 -13.53 19.60 34.37
CA ALA A 326 -13.35 20.59 33.32
C ALA A 326 -12.06 21.41 33.50
N ARG A 327 -11.27 21.56 32.42
CA ARG A 327 -10.18 22.53 32.34
C ARG A 327 -10.66 23.81 31.66
N SER A 328 -10.28 24.94 32.26
CA SER A 328 -10.67 26.30 31.92
C SER A 328 -10.02 26.80 30.62
N ARG A 329 -10.76 27.70 29.94
CA ARG A 329 -10.32 28.50 28.80
C ARG A 329 -9.35 29.59 29.25
N ALA A 330 -8.04 29.35 29.13
CA ALA A 330 -7.02 30.40 29.06
C ALA A 330 -5.68 29.75 28.66
N ASP A 331 -5.46 29.56 27.36
CA ASP A 331 -4.13 29.48 26.72
C ASP A 331 -4.29 29.19 25.22
N GLN A 332 -4.85 30.17 24.50
CA GLN A 332 -4.75 30.22 23.03
C GLN A 332 -4.27 31.63 22.65
N GLY A 333 -2.95 31.77 22.54
CA GLY A 333 -2.32 32.99 22.09
C GLY A 333 -0.92 32.70 21.54
N LEU A 334 -0.68 33.18 20.33
CA LEU A 334 0.61 33.21 19.59
C LEU A 334 1.13 31.90 18.99
N ALA A 335 0.89 31.73 17.68
CA ALA A 335 1.97 31.71 16.68
C ALA A 335 1.41 31.55 15.25
N ARG A 336 0.89 32.65 14.68
CA ARG A 336 0.79 32.82 13.21
C ARG A 336 1.95 33.71 12.78
N ARG A 337 2.92 33.18 12.03
CA ARG A 337 3.75 33.98 11.10
C ARG A 337 4.11 33.17 9.85
N SER A 338 3.60 33.71 8.74
CA SER A 338 4.12 33.75 7.36
C SER A 338 5.33 32.90 6.99
N ARG A 339 5.26 32.25 5.82
CA ARG A 339 6.29 32.37 4.77
C ARG A 339 5.66 32.27 3.39
N ALA A 340 5.84 33.35 2.63
CA ALA A 340 5.64 33.43 1.19
C ALA A 340 6.98 33.20 0.48
N ASN A 341 6.87 32.79 -0.78
CA ASN A 341 7.85 32.83 -1.88
C ASN A 341 9.10 31.94 -1.82
N GLY A 342 9.19 31.08 -2.85
CA GLY A 342 10.39 30.41 -3.31
C GLY A 342 10.11 29.68 -4.62
N ARG A 343 10.15 30.42 -5.74
CA ARG A 343 10.40 29.82 -7.06
C ARG A 343 11.83 29.30 -7.04
N ASP A 344 12.08 28.07 -7.46
CA ASP A 344 13.29 27.76 -8.24
C ASP A 344 13.27 26.39 -8.95
N SER A 345 13.73 26.49 -10.20
CA SER A 345 14.38 25.55 -11.12
C SER A 345 14.25 24.02 -10.96
N ILE A 346 13.74 23.40 -12.03
CA ILE A 346 13.90 21.98 -12.37
C ILE A 346 15.39 21.71 -12.65
N SER A 347 16.11 21.13 -11.69
CA SER A 347 17.43 20.53 -11.92
C SER A 347 17.29 19.03 -12.17
N LYS A 348 17.91 18.56 -13.27
CA LYS A 348 18.02 17.13 -13.62
C LYS A 348 18.78 16.36 -12.52
N PRO A 349 18.43 15.09 -12.25
CA PRO A 349 19.12 14.30 -11.23
C PRO A 349 20.54 13.93 -11.67
N ARG A 350 21.50 14.07 -10.76
CA ARG A 350 22.84 13.49 -10.88
C ARG A 350 22.76 11.98 -10.57
N PRO A 351 23.41 11.10 -11.36
CA PRO A 351 23.50 9.69 -11.02
C PRO A 351 24.41 9.47 -9.82
N TYR A 352 24.04 8.54 -8.94
CA TYR A 352 24.91 8.01 -7.89
C TYR A 352 26.14 7.36 -8.54
N ALA A 353 27.33 7.88 -8.23
CA ALA A 353 28.59 7.33 -8.70
C ALA A 353 28.86 5.97 -8.02
N LEU A 354 28.89 4.91 -8.82
CA LEU A 354 29.40 3.59 -8.41
C LEU A 354 30.93 3.63 -8.46
N ASP A 355 31.59 3.55 -7.30
CA ASP A 355 33.03 3.33 -7.19
C ASP A 355 33.33 1.88 -7.64
N ARG A 356 33.81 1.72 -8.89
CA ARG A 356 34.37 0.46 -9.37
C ARG A 356 35.82 0.35 -8.91
N ARG A 357 36.05 -0.34 -7.80
CA ARG A 357 37.38 -0.86 -7.48
C ARG A 357 37.57 -2.25 -8.06
N THR A 358 38.34 -2.32 -9.14
CA THR A 358 39.06 -3.52 -9.57
C THR A 358 40.22 -3.80 -8.60
N LYS A 359 40.43 -5.08 -8.29
CA LYS A 359 41.65 -5.65 -7.70
C LYS A 359 42.01 -6.90 -8.52
N PRO A 360 43.25 -7.42 -8.42
CA PRO A 360 44.51 -6.76 -8.06
C PRO A 360 45.33 -6.35 -9.29
#